data_AF-A0A317J0U8-F1
#
_entry.id   AF-A0A317J0U8-F1
#
_cell.length_a   1.000
_cell.length_b   1.000
_cell.length_c   1.000
_cell.angle_alpha   90.00
_cell.angle_beta   90.00
_cell.angle_gamma   90.00
#
_symmetry.space_group_name_H-M   'P 1'
#
loop_
_entity.id
_entity.type
_entity.pdbx_description
1 polymer ?
#
loop_
_entity_poly.entity_id
_entity_poly.type
_entity_poly.pdbx_seq_one_letter_code
_entity_poly.pdbx_strand_id
1 'polypeptide(L)'
;MNVWICTTLIIAAGAIGGFVNALLSSNGFALPRRIEGIWCPGALSTILIGAFAAFASWAFYGSGADFDVADANAIVHLRFSAVAGAFLVGVVGAKWITNEADKGLLKESVKVAAGKEISKEDAPAIASGTALEVFHKVKQA
;
A
#
# COMPACT_ATOMS: atom_id res chain seq x y z
N MET A 1 -2.99 -23.84 -21.71
CA MET A 1 -3.78 -22.71 -21.16
C MET A 1 -2.94 -21.45 -21.28
N ASN A 2 -3.51 -20.34 -21.77
CA ASN A 2 -2.75 -19.11 -21.99
C ASN A 2 -2.32 -18.49 -20.64
N VAL A 3 -1.09 -17.99 -20.54
CA VAL A 3 -0.54 -17.39 -19.32
C VAL A 3 -1.39 -16.23 -18.78
N TRP A 4 -2.04 -15.47 -19.66
CA TRP A 4 -2.95 -14.39 -19.30
C TRP A 4 -4.20 -14.91 -18.58
N ILE A 5 -4.65 -16.11 -18.94
CA ILE A 5 -5.76 -16.79 -18.26
C ILE A 5 -5.30 -17.25 -16.87
N CYS A 6 -4.11 -17.87 -16.77
CA CYS A 6 -3.54 -18.26 -15.47
C CYS A 6 -3.38 -17.06 -14.54
N THR A 7 -2.84 -15.95 -15.04
CA THR A 7 -2.66 -14.71 -14.28
C THR A 7 -3.99 -14.17 -13.78
N THR A 8 -5.00 -14.09 -14.65
CA THR A 8 -6.34 -13.62 -14.28
C THR A 8 -6.99 -14.51 -13.22
N LEU A 9 -6.89 -15.84 -13.38
CA LEU A 9 -7.45 -16.79 -12.42
C LEU A 9 -6.81 -16.66 -11.03
N ILE A 10 -5.51 -16.44 -10.97
CA ILE A 10 -4.76 -16.31 -9.72
C ILE A 10 -5.07 -15.00 -9.02
N ILE A 11 -5.13 -13.90 -9.77
CA ILE A 11 -5.57 -12.59 -9.26
C ILE A 11 -7.01 -12.70 -8.73
N ALA A 12 -7.92 -13.35 -9.46
CA ALA A 12 -9.30 -13.55 -9.03
C ALA A 12 -9.39 -14.41 -7.77
N ALA A 13 -8.65 -15.51 -7.68
CA ALA A 13 -8.59 -16.35 -6.49
C ALA A 13 -8.05 -15.59 -5.27
N GLY A 14 -7.00 -14.78 -5.45
CA GLY A 14 -6.48 -13.90 -4.41
C GLY A 14 -7.48 -12.83 -3.98
N ALA A 15 -8.20 -12.23 -4.93
CA ALA A 15 -9.25 -11.26 -4.65
C ALA A 15 -10.39 -11.89 -3.85
N ILE A 16 -10.81 -13.12 -4.18
CA ILE A 16 -11.80 -13.89 -3.43
C ILE A 16 -11.28 -14.17 -2.01
N GLY A 17 -10.02 -14.56 -1.85
CA GLY A 17 -9.41 -14.72 -0.52
C GLY A 17 -9.46 -13.43 0.31
N GLY A 18 -9.12 -12.29 -0.31
CA GLY A 18 -9.21 -10.97 0.32
C GLY A 18 -10.65 -10.52 0.63
N PHE A 19 -11.62 -10.95 -0.17
CA PHE A 19 -13.05 -10.75 0.05
C PHE A 19 -13.55 -11.58 1.24
N VAL A 20 -13.19 -12.86 1.31
CA VAL A 20 -13.50 -13.72 2.46
C VAL A 20 -12.87 -13.14 3.73
N ASN A 21 -11.62 -12.66 3.66
CA ASN A 21 -10.98 -11.99 4.80
C ASN A 21 -11.72 -10.71 5.23
N ALA A 22 -12.26 -9.93 4.29
CA ALA A 22 -13.09 -8.77 4.62
C ALA A 22 -14.38 -9.17 5.34
N LEU A 23 -15.04 -10.25 4.91
CA LEU A 23 -16.26 -10.76 5.54
C LEU A 23 -16.02 -11.32 6.94
N LEU A 24 -14.87 -11.94 7.17
CA LEU A 24 -14.47 -12.48 8.47
C LEU A 24 -13.94 -11.40 9.43
N SER A 25 -13.61 -10.21 8.92
CA SER A 25 -13.13 -9.10 9.75
C SER A 25 -14.26 -8.56 10.61
N SER A 26 -13.96 -8.21 11.86
CA SER A 26 -14.91 -7.62 12.82
C SER A 26 -15.52 -6.30 12.34
N ASN A 27 -14.94 -5.68 11.32
CA ASN A 27 -15.44 -4.47 10.66
C ASN A 27 -16.47 -4.74 9.53
N GLY A 28 -16.71 -6.00 9.15
CA GLY A 28 -17.60 -6.37 8.03
C GLY A 28 -17.12 -5.84 6.68
N PHE A 29 -18.04 -5.77 5.69
CA PHE A 29 -17.79 -5.18 4.37
C PHE A 29 -17.74 -3.64 4.42
N ALA A 30 -16.91 -3.09 5.30
CA ALA A 30 -16.78 -1.65 5.48
C ALA A 30 -16.03 -1.03 4.30
N LEU A 31 -16.60 0.03 3.71
CA LEU A 31 -15.86 0.95 2.85
C LEU A 31 -14.70 1.59 3.62
N PRO A 32 -13.64 2.07 2.94
CA PRO A 32 -12.55 2.79 3.58
C PRO A 32 -13.11 3.93 4.43
N ARG A 33 -12.88 3.85 5.74
CA ARG A 33 -13.43 4.81 6.71
C ARG A 33 -12.33 5.33 7.60
N ARG A 34 -12.43 6.61 7.96
CA ARG A 34 -11.60 7.17 9.04
C ARG A 34 -12.37 7.03 10.35
N ILE A 35 -11.81 6.30 11.30
CA ILE A 35 -12.33 6.23 12.67
C ILE A 35 -11.31 6.94 13.55
N GLU A 36 -11.73 7.96 14.29
CA GLU A 36 -10.86 8.70 15.23
C GLU A 36 -9.57 9.24 14.59
N GLY A 37 -9.63 9.68 13.33
CA GLY A 37 -8.48 10.18 12.56
C GLY A 37 -7.60 9.09 11.94
N ILE A 38 -7.79 7.83 12.31
CA ILE A 38 -7.03 6.69 11.76
C ILE A 38 -7.72 6.22 10.47
N TRP A 39 -6.97 6.15 9.37
CA TRP A 39 -7.46 5.57 8.12
C TRP A 39 -7.53 4.05 8.26
N CYS A 40 -8.74 3.51 8.36
CA CYS A 40 -8.98 2.08 8.38
C CYS A 40 -9.14 1.58 6.94
N PRO A 41 -8.21 0.72 6.45
CA PRO A 41 -8.32 0.11 5.14
C PRO A 41 -9.59 -0.75 5.11
N GLY A 42 -10.54 -0.39 4.24
CA GLY A 42 -11.83 -1.10 4.12
C GLY A 42 -11.72 -2.42 3.35
N ALA A 43 -12.84 -3.09 3.11
CA ALA A 43 -12.94 -4.36 2.39
C ALA A 43 -12.28 -4.31 1.00
N LEU A 44 -12.36 -3.18 0.30
CA LEU A 44 -11.70 -3.02 -0.99
C LEU A 44 -10.17 -3.17 -0.90
N SER A 45 -9.56 -2.68 0.19
CA SER A 45 -8.11 -2.77 0.37
C SER A 45 -7.66 -4.21 0.61
N THR A 46 -8.40 -4.99 1.40
CA THR A 46 -8.05 -6.39 1.67
C THR A 46 -8.23 -7.26 0.43
N ILE A 47 -9.23 -6.97 -0.42
CA ILE A 47 -9.42 -7.62 -1.73
C ILE A 47 -8.24 -7.34 -2.64
N LEU A 48 -7.85 -6.07 -2.81
CA LEU A 48 -6.72 -5.69 -3.66
C LEU A 48 -5.39 -6.27 -3.15
N ILE A 49 -5.18 -6.25 -1.83
CA ILE A 49 -3.99 -6.84 -1.20
C ILE A 49 -3.98 -8.36 -1.40
N GLY A 50 -5.12 -9.04 -1.25
CA GLY A 50 -5.23 -10.48 -1.49
C GLY A 50 -4.93 -10.86 -2.95
N ALA A 51 -5.49 -10.11 -3.90
CA ALA A 51 -5.21 -10.27 -5.32
C ALA A 51 -3.72 -10.09 -5.64
N PHE A 52 -3.12 -9.03 -5.09
CA PHE A 52 -1.70 -8.76 -5.25
C PHE A 52 -0.81 -9.82 -4.62
N ALA A 53 -1.12 -10.25 -3.39
CA ALA A 53 -0.36 -11.28 -2.68
C ALA A 53 -0.38 -12.62 -3.43
N ALA A 54 -1.53 -13.02 -3.98
CA ALA A 54 -1.66 -14.23 -4.79
C ALA A 54 -0.84 -14.12 -6.09
N PHE A 55 -0.93 -12.98 -6.79
CA PHE A 55 -0.14 -12.72 -7.99
C PHE A 55 1.37 -12.76 -7.70
N ALA A 56 1.84 -12.04 -6.68
CA ALA A 56 3.24 -12.01 -6.30
C ALA A 56 3.75 -13.40 -5.89
N SER A 57 2.97 -14.14 -5.11
CA SER A 57 3.31 -15.50 -4.70
C SER A 57 3.49 -16.43 -5.91
N TRP A 58 2.55 -16.40 -6.86
CA TRP A 58 2.65 -17.22 -8.06
C TRP A 58 3.75 -16.76 -9.03
N ALA A 59 3.95 -15.46 -9.18
CA ALA A 59 4.97 -14.91 -10.06
C ALA A 59 6.40 -15.10 -9.54
N PHE A 60 6.60 -15.22 -8.22
CA PHE A 60 7.91 -15.48 -7.62
C PHE A 60 8.19 -16.96 -7.37
N TYR A 61 7.20 -17.73 -6.93
CA TYR A 61 7.40 -19.09 -6.44
C TYR A 61 6.59 -20.15 -7.21
N GLY A 62 5.63 -19.72 -8.04
CA GLY A 62 4.80 -20.61 -8.83
C GLY A 62 5.32 -20.80 -10.25
N SER A 63 4.50 -21.45 -11.09
CA SER A 63 4.80 -21.69 -12.50
C SER A 63 4.93 -20.42 -13.34
N GLY A 64 4.53 -19.26 -12.82
CA GLY A 64 4.74 -17.97 -13.46
C GLY A 64 6.21 -17.53 -13.44
N ALA A 65 7.01 -17.98 -12.47
CA ALA A 65 8.38 -17.50 -12.29
C ALA A 65 9.30 -17.79 -13.48
N ASP A 66 9.07 -18.91 -14.16
CA ASP A 66 9.85 -19.39 -15.30
C ASP A 66 9.25 -18.99 -16.66
N PHE A 67 8.05 -18.42 -16.67
CA PHE A 67 7.39 -18.04 -17.91
C PHE A 67 7.99 -16.74 -18.46
N ASP A 68 8.52 -16.83 -19.68
CA ASP A 68 8.98 -15.66 -20.42
C ASP A 68 7.80 -14.95 -21.09
N VAL A 69 7.60 -13.69 -20.70
CA VAL A 69 6.56 -12.81 -21.24
C VAL A 69 7.00 -12.21 -22.57
N ALA A 70 8.30 -12.22 -22.87
CA ALA A 70 8.86 -11.86 -24.17
C ALA A 70 8.92 -13.09 -25.11
N ASP A 71 9.36 -12.86 -26.35
CA ASP A 71 9.57 -13.94 -27.34
C ASP A 71 10.60 -14.95 -26.80
N ALA A 72 10.29 -16.25 -26.92
CA ALA A 72 11.17 -17.32 -26.46
C ALA A 72 12.55 -17.33 -27.15
N ASN A 73 12.67 -16.65 -28.29
CA ASN A 73 13.93 -16.49 -29.04
C ASN A 73 14.66 -15.17 -28.74
N ALA A 74 14.15 -14.34 -27.84
CA ALA A 74 14.78 -13.08 -27.47
C ALA A 74 16.02 -13.32 -26.60
N ILE A 75 17.10 -12.57 -26.85
CA ILE A 75 18.33 -12.59 -26.05
C ILE A 75 18.07 -12.07 -24.62
N VAL A 76 17.01 -11.28 -24.45
CA VAL A 76 16.56 -10.72 -23.16
C VAL A 76 15.20 -11.31 -22.81
N HIS A 77 15.18 -12.22 -21.84
CA HIS A 77 13.97 -12.86 -21.33
C HIS A 77 13.28 -11.95 -20.31
N LEU A 78 12.03 -11.54 -20.58
CA LEU A 78 11.21 -10.77 -19.64
C LEU A 78 10.34 -11.73 -18.84
N ARG A 79 10.86 -12.26 -17.73
CA ARG A 79 10.10 -13.21 -16.91
C ARG A 79 9.04 -12.51 -16.07
N PHE A 80 7.92 -13.18 -15.79
CA PHE A 80 6.90 -12.67 -14.86
C PHE A 80 7.47 -12.38 -13.46
N SER A 81 8.48 -13.14 -13.02
CA SER A 81 9.23 -12.88 -11.79
C SER A 81 9.95 -11.53 -11.81
N ALA A 82 10.52 -11.14 -12.96
CA ALA A 82 11.16 -9.84 -13.12
C ALA A 82 10.14 -8.68 -13.08
N VAL A 83 8.98 -8.87 -13.71
CA VAL A 83 7.87 -7.89 -13.69
C VAL A 83 7.30 -7.72 -12.27
N ALA A 84 7.03 -8.83 -11.58
CA ALA A 84 6.55 -8.82 -10.20
C ALA A 84 7.59 -8.19 -9.25
N GLY A 85 8.88 -8.48 -9.47
CA GLY A 85 10.00 -7.91 -8.72
C GLY A 85 10.09 -6.40 -8.89
N ALA A 86 10.06 -5.92 -10.14
CA ALA A 86 10.09 -4.50 -10.45
C ALA A 86 8.90 -3.75 -9.82
N PHE A 87 7.70 -4.34 -9.88
CA PHE A 87 6.52 -3.76 -9.24
C PHE A 87 6.65 -3.71 -7.72
N LEU A 88 7.09 -4.79 -7.07
CA LEU A 88 7.27 -4.85 -5.62
C LEU A 88 8.29 -3.81 -5.15
N VAL A 89 9.43 -3.71 -5.84
CA VAL A 89 10.43 -2.66 -5.59
C VAL A 89 9.83 -1.27 -5.77
N GLY A 90 8.99 -1.07 -6.79
CA GLY A 90 8.26 0.18 -6.99
C GLY A 90 7.37 0.55 -5.80
N VAL A 91 6.56 -0.39 -5.31
CA VAL A 91 5.65 -0.14 -4.17
C VAL A 91 6.42 0.10 -2.86
N VAL A 92 7.37 -0.78 -2.54
CA VAL A 92 8.15 -0.68 -1.29
C VAL A 92 9.07 0.54 -1.33
N GLY A 93 9.72 0.79 -2.47
CA GLY A 93 10.58 1.95 -2.68
C GLY A 93 9.79 3.26 -2.59
N ALA A 94 8.62 3.36 -3.23
CA ALA A 94 7.76 4.53 -3.11
C ALA A 94 7.32 4.77 -1.65
N LYS A 95 6.92 3.71 -0.94
CA LYS A 95 6.55 3.82 0.48
C LYS A 95 7.73 4.26 1.35
N TRP A 96 8.94 3.81 1.05
CA TRP A 96 10.13 4.24 1.76
C TRP A 96 10.39 5.74 1.56
N ILE A 97 10.34 6.23 0.32
CA ILE A 97 10.52 7.65 0.00
C ILE A 97 9.46 8.51 0.70
N THR A 98 8.19 8.13 0.62
CA THR A 98 7.09 8.85 1.28
C THR A 98 7.28 8.89 2.79
N ASN A 99 7.64 7.77 3.42
CA ASN A 99 7.89 7.72 4.86
C ASN A 99 9.07 8.60 5.30
N GLU A 100 10.12 8.69 4.48
CA GLU A 100 11.26 9.54 4.80
C GLU A 100 10.89 11.03 4.69
N ALA A 101 10.11 11.40 3.67
CA ALA A 101 9.55 12.74 3.54
C ALA A 101 8.62 13.09 4.73
N ASP A 102 7.72 12.18 5.11
CA ASP A 102 6.81 12.36 6.24
C ASP A 102 7.57 12.54 7.56
N LYS A 103 8.64 11.75 7.80
CA LYS A 103 9.52 11.95 8.97
C LYS A 103 10.18 13.32 8.96
N GLY A 104 10.63 13.79 7.80
CA GLY A 104 11.18 15.14 7.63
C GLY A 104 10.18 16.21 8.04
N LEU A 105 8.96 16.13 7.51
CA LEU A 105 7.86 17.05 7.84
C LEU A 105 7.52 17.05 9.32
N LEU A 106 7.47 15.88 9.97
CA LEU A 106 7.21 15.77 11.40
C LEU A 106 8.35 16.36 12.24
N LYS A 107 9.61 16.13 11.88
CA LYS A 107 10.77 16.74 12.57
C LYS A 107 10.75 18.27 12.47
N GLU A 108 10.43 18.81 11.29
CA GLU A 108 10.28 20.26 11.11
C GLU A 108 9.07 20.81 11.86
N SER A 109 7.97 20.07 11.91
CA SER A 109 6.79 20.44 12.72
C SER A 109 7.15 20.60 14.19
N VAL A 110 7.95 19.69 14.76
CA VAL A 110 8.43 19.79 16.15
C VAL A 110 9.28 21.04 16.37
N LYS A 111 10.17 21.40 15.43
CA LYS A 111 10.97 22.63 15.51
C LYS A 111 10.10 23.88 15.52
N VAL A 112 9.09 23.94 14.66
CA VAL A 112 8.15 25.08 14.59
C VAL A 112 7.28 25.15 15.85
N ALA A 113 6.79 24.00 16.33
CA ALA A 113 5.99 23.91 17.55
C ALA A 113 6.77 24.37 18.80
N ALA A 114 8.08 24.11 18.87
CA ALA A 114 8.91 24.50 20.01
C ALA A 114 8.93 26.03 20.26
N GLY A 115 8.62 26.85 19.25
CA GLY A 115 8.53 28.30 19.36
C GLY A 115 7.11 28.85 19.52
N LYS A 116 6.10 28.00 19.72
CA LYS A 116 4.68 28.38 19.72
C LYS A 116 3.93 27.84 20.94
N GLU A 117 2.95 28.61 21.42
CA GLU A 117 2.00 28.15 22.43
C GLU A 117 0.80 27.48 21.74
N ILE A 118 0.84 26.15 21.62
CA ILE A 118 -0.28 25.38 21.10
C ILE A 118 -1.21 25.04 22.27
N SER A 119 -2.51 25.36 22.15
CA SER A 119 -3.50 24.99 23.17
C SER A 119 -3.55 23.47 23.38
N LYS A 120 -3.80 23.06 24.62
CA LYS A 120 -3.97 21.64 24.98
C LYS A 120 -5.17 21.01 24.28
N GLU A 121 -6.17 21.80 23.88
CA GLU A 121 -7.31 21.30 23.09
C GLU A 121 -6.96 21.07 21.63
N ASP A 122 -6.06 21.88 21.06
CA ASP A 122 -5.71 21.81 19.63
C ASP A 122 -4.63 20.77 19.33
N ALA A 123 -3.72 20.52 20.28
CA ALA A 123 -2.61 19.58 20.08
C ALA A 123 -3.03 18.17 19.61
N PRO A 124 -4.08 17.53 20.16
CA PRO A 124 -4.57 16.24 19.66
C PRO A 124 -5.18 16.32 18.25
N ALA A 125 -5.87 17.42 17.93
CA ALA A 125 -6.49 17.65 16.62
C ALA A 125 -5.45 17.94 15.52
N ILE A 126 -4.30 18.50 15.91
CA ILE A 126 -3.15 18.68 15.04
C ILE A 126 -2.45 17.33 14.81
N ALA A 127 -2.16 16.59 15.89
CA ALA A 127 -1.40 15.33 15.84
C ALA A 127 -2.09 14.17 15.09
N SER A 128 -3.41 14.21 14.94
CA SER A 128 -4.19 13.20 14.22
C SER A 128 -4.19 13.35 12.69
N GLY A 129 -3.58 14.41 12.16
CA GLY A 129 -3.43 14.63 10.73
C GLY A 129 -2.33 13.79 10.09
N THR A 130 -2.28 13.79 8.75
CA THR A 130 -1.10 13.35 7.98
C THR A 130 0.11 14.24 8.29
N ALA A 131 1.33 13.78 8.03
CA ALA A 131 2.55 14.54 8.31
C ALA A 131 2.54 15.95 7.70
N LEU A 132 1.99 16.10 6.49
CA LEU A 132 1.81 17.40 5.83
C LEU A 132 0.76 18.27 6.51
N GLU A 133 -0.38 17.71 6.88
CA GLU A 133 -1.43 18.44 7.61
C GLU A 133 -0.95 18.90 8.99
N VAL A 134 -0.19 18.05 9.70
CA VAL A 134 0.45 18.39 10.98
C VAL A 134 1.36 19.61 10.79
N PHE A 135 2.25 19.57 9.80
CA PHE A 135 3.16 20.68 9.52
C PHE A 135 2.44 21.99 9.23
N HIS A 136 1.41 21.96 8.37
CA HIS A 136 0.62 23.14 8.05
C HIS A 136 -0.14 23.69 9.26
N LYS A 137 -0.79 22.83 10.04
CA LYS A 137 -1.54 23.24 11.22
C LYS A 137 -0.63 23.83 12.30
N VAL A 138 0.52 23.21 12.57
CA VAL A 138 1.53 23.76 13.50
C VAL A 138 2.06 25.12 12.99
N LYS A 139 2.24 25.28 11.69
CA LYS A 139 2.70 26.55 11.10
C LYS A 139 1.65 27.66 11.21
N GLN A 140 0.37 27.33 11.30
CA GLN A 140 -0.75 28.28 11.39
C GLN A 140 -1.21 28.59 12.82
N ALA A 141 -1.01 27.67 13.77
CA ALA A 141 -1.25 27.87 15.20
C ALA A 141 -0.34 28.96 15.78
#